data_AF-A0A3B0Y071-F1
#
_entry.id   AF-A0A3B0Y071-F1
#
_cell.length_a   1.000
_cell.length_b   1.000
_cell.length_c   1.000
_cell.angle_alpha   90.00
_cell.angle_beta   90.00
_cell.angle_gamma   90.00
#
_symmetry.space_group_name_H-M   'P 1'
#
loop_
_entity.id
_entity.type
_entity.pdbx_description
1 polymer ?
#
loop_
_entity_poly.entity_id
_entity_poly.type
_entity_poly.pdbx_seq_one_letter_code
_entity_poly.pdbx_strand_id
1 'polypeptide(L)'
;MMDRKPVDYSVFVLPTTTVVIFGEVTHNTSVFKDEFITALKALKAQNFTHVGMEMFPSDLNEKLKGYTTKGEHENALNQHLQTYWDHVPLARQYIEIIKAAKKLNMKIIGLDMPYKNHDSHVCKAKIRENCKTSSHAARNTHMTEQIIKHINQGAKIATFMQYWHARTRSAIEPGIKILLQKKAYHRFLSAW
;
A
#
# COMPACT_ATOMS: atom_id res chain seq x y z
N MET A 1 -9.84 -23.42 12.66
CA MET A 1 -8.96 -22.76 11.66
C MET A 1 -8.06 -23.85 11.11
N MET A 2 -8.06 -24.09 9.79
CA MET A 2 -7.04 -24.97 9.20
C MET A 2 -5.69 -24.27 9.31
N ASP A 3 -4.70 -24.94 9.89
CA ASP A 3 -3.31 -24.48 9.93
C ASP A 3 -2.74 -24.40 8.52
N ARG A 4 -2.96 -23.25 7.88
CA ARG A 4 -2.28 -22.93 6.63
C ARG A 4 -0.79 -22.81 6.94
N LYS A 5 0.04 -23.62 6.28
CA LYS A 5 1.49 -23.46 6.34
C LYS A 5 1.85 -22.02 5.90
N PRO A 6 2.73 -21.31 6.64
CA PRO A 6 3.17 -19.98 6.24
C PRO A 6 3.73 -20.00 4.81
N VAL A 7 3.43 -18.94 4.04
CA VAL A 7 4.00 -18.77 2.70
C VAL A 7 5.50 -18.53 2.85
N ASP A 8 6.32 -19.33 2.14
CA ASP A 8 7.76 -19.10 2.08
C ASP A 8 8.09 -18.01 1.05
N TYR A 9 8.17 -16.77 1.55
CA TYR A 9 8.50 -15.61 0.72
C TYR A 9 9.95 -15.63 0.19
N SER A 10 10.85 -16.45 0.75
CA SER A 10 12.25 -16.51 0.28
C SER A 10 12.39 -17.09 -1.13
N VAL A 11 11.45 -17.94 -1.53
CA VAL A 11 11.41 -18.56 -2.87
C VAL A 11 11.00 -17.55 -3.95
N PHE A 12 10.24 -16.51 -3.58
CA PHE A 12 9.67 -15.54 -4.53
C PHE A 12 10.37 -14.17 -4.52
N VAL A 13 11.05 -13.84 -3.41
CA VAL A 13 11.73 -12.55 -3.24
C VAL A 13 13.21 -12.72 -3.57
N LEU A 14 13.58 -12.34 -4.80
CA LEU A 14 14.98 -12.29 -5.21
C LEU A 14 15.75 -11.21 -4.43
N PRO A 15 17.09 -11.33 -4.28
CA PRO A 15 17.91 -10.31 -3.63
C PRO A 15 17.74 -8.91 -4.23
N THR A 16 17.48 -8.86 -5.54
CA THR A 16 17.25 -7.63 -6.30
C THR A 16 15.86 -7.05 -6.12
N THR A 17 14.86 -7.79 -5.62
CA THR A 17 13.48 -7.31 -5.46
C THR A 17 13.43 -6.16 -4.46
N THR A 18 13.04 -4.96 -4.90
CA THR A 18 12.91 -3.76 -4.07
C THR A 18 11.48 -3.44 -3.68
N VAL A 19 10.48 -4.05 -4.32
CA VAL A 19 9.06 -3.87 -3.96
C VAL A 19 8.33 -5.21 -3.93
N VAL A 20 7.51 -5.43 -2.92
CA VAL A 20 6.49 -6.50 -2.95
C VAL A 20 5.14 -5.85 -2.78
N ILE A 21 4.21 -6.12 -3.69
CA ILE A 21 2.86 -5.54 -3.69
C ILE A 21 1.87 -6.61 -3.22
N PHE A 22 1.23 -6.36 -2.09
CA PHE A 22 0.13 -7.18 -1.55
C PHE A 22 -1.20 -6.53 -1.87
N GLY A 23 -2.09 -7.29 -2.50
CA GLY A 23 -3.43 -6.86 -2.88
C GLY A 23 -4.48 -7.60 -2.06
N GLU A 24 -5.27 -6.89 -1.26
CA GLU A 24 -6.48 -7.46 -0.66
C GLU A 24 -7.66 -7.37 -1.63
N VAL A 25 -8.47 -8.42 -1.71
CA VAL A 25 -9.63 -8.46 -2.62
C VAL A 25 -10.70 -7.45 -2.18
N THR A 26 -10.95 -7.42 -0.88
CA THR A 26 -11.86 -6.47 -0.22
C THR A 26 -11.20 -5.93 1.03
N HIS A 27 -11.54 -4.69 1.39
CA HIS A 27 -11.03 -4.06 2.60
C HIS A 27 -11.55 -4.69 3.91
N ASN A 28 -12.49 -5.62 3.83
CA ASN A 28 -13.20 -6.18 4.97
C ASN A 28 -12.81 -7.63 5.31
N THR A 29 -11.60 -8.05 4.95
CA THR A 29 -11.12 -9.41 5.23
C THR A 29 -9.89 -9.35 6.14
N SER A 30 -9.94 -10.03 7.29
CA SER A 30 -8.83 -10.08 8.25
C SER A 30 -7.67 -10.94 7.74
N VAL A 31 -7.97 -12.04 7.05
CA VAL A 31 -6.96 -13.01 6.57
C VAL A 31 -5.85 -12.36 5.73
N PHE A 32 -6.17 -11.36 4.88
CA PHE A 32 -5.13 -10.65 4.12
C PHE A 32 -4.22 -9.79 5.02
N LYS A 33 -4.79 -9.17 6.07
CA LYS A 33 -4.05 -8.34 7.03
C LYS A 33 -3.13 -9.22 7.89
N ASP A 34 -3.65 -10.36 8.35
CA ASP A 34 -2.90 -11.36 9.13
C ASP A 34 -1.75 -11.97 8.31
N GLU A 35 -2.02 -12.32 7.05
CA GLU A 35 -1.00 -12.81 6.11
C GLU A 35 0.05 -11.73 5.87
N PHE A 36 -0.34 -10.47 5.66
CA PHE A 36 0.62 -9.40 5.44
C PHE A 36 1.51 -9.15 6.67
N ILE A 37 0.95 -9.15 7.89
CA ILE A 37 1.72 -9.07 9.13
C ILE A 37 2.74 -10.22 9.23
N THR A 38 2.35 -11.43 8.83
CA THR A 38 3.24 -12.59 8.78
C THR A 38 4.35 -12.39 7.75
N ALA A 39 4.00 -11.91 6.55
CA ALA A 39 4.94 -11.60 5.48
C ALA A 39 5.97 -10.54 5.87
N LEU A 40 5.58 -9.52 6.65
CA LEU A 40 6.51 -8.47 7.11
C LEU A 40 7.73 -9.04 7.84
N LYS A 41 7.56 -10.10 8.63
CA LYS A 41 8.67 -10.77 9.34
C LYS A 41 9.65 -11.40 8.34
N ALA A 42 9.14 -12.12 7.35
CA ALA A 42 9.95 -12.74 6.31
C ALA A 42 10.65 -11.69 5.43
N LEU A 43 9.94 -10.63 5.05
CA LEU A 43 10.49 -9.54 4.25
C LEU A 43 11.54 -8.74 5.02
N LYS A 44 11.39 -8.56 6.33
CA LYS A 44 12.42 -7.95 7.18
C LYS A 44 13.74 -8.75 7.15
N ALA A 45 13.67 -10.08 7.19
CA ALA A 45 14.84 -10.94 7.02
C ALA A 45 15.49 -10.81 5.62
N GLN A 46 14.72 -10.38 4.61
CA GLN A 46 15.19 -10.05 3.26
C GLN A 46 15.55 -8.57 3.06
N ASN A 47 15.89 -7.86 4.15
CA ASN A 47 16.27 -6.45 4.20
C ASN A 47 15.20 -5.45 3.72
N PHE A 48 13.91 -5.81 3.79
CA PHE A 48 12.86 -4.82 3.60
C PHE A 48 12.88 -3.81 4.75
N THR A 49 12.82 -2.53 4.37
CA THR A 49 13.00 -1.41 5.29
C THR A 49 11.72 -0.59 5.47
N HIS A 50 10.76 -0.70 4.56
CA HIS A 50 9.55 0.11 4.57
C HIS A 50 8.28 -0.72 4.38
N VAL A 51 7.19 -0.22 4.96
CA VAL A 51 5.81 -0.71 4.78
C VAL A 51 4.98 0.43 4.18
N GLY A 52 4.48 0.24 2.96
CA GLY A 52 3.62 1.20 2.27
C GLY A 52 2.15 0.83 2.37
N MET A 53 1.29 1.77 2.73
CA MET A 53 -0.13 1.52 2.99
C MET A 53 -1.02 2.44 2.14
N GLU A 54 -1.95 1.88 1.37
CA GLU A 54 -2.98 2.67 0.66
C GLU A 54 -3.83 3.49 1.64
N MET A 55 -4.23 2.89 2.76
CA MET A 55 -5.23 3.45 3.68
C MET A 55 -4.81 4.79 4.31
N PHE A 56 -3.52 5.14 4.22
CA PHE A 56 -2.98 6.41 4.66
C PHE A 56 -2.52 7.24 3.46
N PRO A 57 -3.07 8.44 3.25
CA PRO A 57 -2.58 9.34 2.22
C PRO A 57 -1.20 9.91 2.57
N SER A 58 -0.45 10.32 1.55
CA SER A 58 0.94 10.74 1.69
C SER A 58 1.14 12.01 2.53
N ASP A 59 0.10 12.82 2.72
CA ASP A 59 0.12 13.99 3.61
C ASP A 59 0.08 13.61 5.10
N LEU A 60 -0.15 12.33 5.44
CA LEU A 60 0.05 11.81 6.79
C LEU A 60 1.47 11.32 7.06
N ASN A 61 2.39 11.39 6.09
CA ASN A 61 3.73 10.82 6.24
C ASN A 61 4.55 11.39 7.40
N GLU A 62 4.32 12.65 7.80
CA GLU A 62 4.98 13.21 8.98
C GLU A 62 4.50 12.53 10.28
N LYS A 63 3.18 12.29 10.40
CA LYS A 63 2.59 11.56 11.54
C LYS A 63 3.03 10.10 11.54
N LEU A 64 3.05 9.45 10.37
CA LEU A 64 3.54 8.07 10.23
C LEU A 64 5.03 7.94 10.58
N LYS A 65 5.84 8.94 10.24
CA LYS A 65 7.25 9.03 10.65
C LYS A 65 7.37 9.14 12.18
N GLY A 66 6.62 10.05 12.81
CA GLY A 66 6.58 10.19 14.28
C GLY A 66 6.13 8.90 14.99
N TYR A 67 5.13 8.22 14.44
CA TYR A 67 4.69 6.92 14.93
C TYR A 67 5.78 5.85 14.81
N THR A 68 6.39 5.74 13.63
CA THR A 68 7.48 4.79 13.37
C THR A 68 8.60 4.96 14.39
N THR A 69 9.09 6.18 14.59
CA THR A 69 10.28 6.44 15.42
C THR A 69 9.96 6.39 16.91
N LYS A 70 8.88 7.04 17.35
CA LYS A 70 8.60 7.30 18.77
C LYS A 70 7.27 6.72 19.27
N GLY A 71 6.41 6.27 18.37
CA GLY A 71 5.05 5.83 18.71
C GLY A 71 4.06 6.98 18.86
N GLU A 72 4.43 8.19 18.43
CA GLU A 72 3.59 9.38 18.49
C GLU A 72 2.44 9.30 17.48
N HIS A 73 1.38 10.08 17.71
CA HIS A 73 0.26 10.28 16.78
C HIS A 73 -0.64 9.06 16.50
N GLU A 74 -0.57 7.98 17.27
CA GLU A 74 -1.47 6.81 17.11
C GLU A 74 -2.95 7.22 17.10
N ASN A 75 -3.36 8.12 17.99
CA ASN A 75 -4.73 8.64 18.04
C ASN A 75 -5.14 9.34 16.74
N ALA A 76 -4.24 10.14 16.14
CA ALA A 76 -4.54 10.84 14.89
C ALA A 76 -4.66 9.86 13.70
N LEU A 77 -3.86 8.78 13.69
CA LEU A 77 -3.96 7.73 12.67
C LEU A 77 -5.23 6.88 12.84
N ASN A 78 -5.63 6.59 14.07
CA ASN A 78 -6.92 5.95 14.37
C ASN A 78 -8.09 6.84 13.95
N GLN A 79 -8.04 8.13 14.30
CA GLN A 79 -9.07 9.09 13.92
C GLN A 79 -9.18 9.23 12.41
N HIS A 80 -8.08 9.20 11.67
CA HIS A 80 -8.10 9.16 10.21
C HIS A 80 -8.91 7.97 9.67
N LEU A 81 -8.64 6.76 10.16
CA LEU A 81 -9.40 5.57 9.75
C LEU A 81 -10.86 5.67 10.17
N GLN A 82 -11.17 6.27 11.32
CA GLN A 82 -12.55 6.51 11.71
C GLN A 82 -13.25 7.51 10.79
N THR A 83 -12.58 8.58 10.37
CA THR A 83 -13.21 9.62 9.54
C THR A 83 -13.43 9.17 8.09
N TYR A 84 -12.47 8.44 7.51
CA TYR A 84 -12.49 8.12 6.08
C TYR A 84 -12.81 6.66 5.76
N TRP A 85 -12.79 5.78 6.77
CA TRP A 85 -12.94 4.33 6.59
C TRP A 85 -13.93 3.69 7.58
N ASP A 86 -14.79 4.45 8.27
CA ASP A 86 -15.81 3.92 9.20
C ASP A 86 -16.77 2.92 8.55
N HIS A 87 -17.10 3.14 7.28
CA HIS A 87 -17.93 2.25 6.46
C HIS A 87 -17.28 0.89 6.18
N VAL A 88 -15.99 0.71 6.49
CA VAL A 88 -15.28 -0.58 6.40
C VAL A 88 -15.18 -1.20 7.79
N PRO A 89 -15.92 -2.28 8.09
CA PRO A 89 -16.00 -2.85 9.45
C PRO A 89 -14.65 -3.20 10.09
N LEU A 90 -13.68 -3.64 9.29
CA LEU A 90 -12.34 -4.01 9.76
C LEU A 90 -11.26 -2.95 9.51
N ALA A 91 -11.61 -1.68 9.25
CA ALA A 91 -10.63 -0.63 8.99
C ALA A 91 -9.62 -0.44 10.13
N ARG A 92 -10.06 -0.56 11.39
CA ARG A 92 -9.17 -0.40 12.54
C ARG A 92 -8.04 -1.44 12.58
N GLN A 93 -8.20 -2.59 11.93
CA GLN A 93 -7.15 -3.61 11.85
C GLN A 93 -5.93 -3.16 11.03
N TYR A 94 -6.04 -2.12 10.19
CA TYR A 94 -4.86 -1.53 9.53
C TYR A 94 -3.86 -0.94 10.54
N ILE A 95 -4.31 -0.61 11.76
CA ILE A 95 -3.41 -0.17 12.84
C ILE A 95 -2.51 -1.32 13.32
N GLU A 96 -2.99 -2.56 13.29
CA GLU A 96 -2.19 -3.72 13.69
C GLU A 96 -1.04 -3.97 12.71
N ILE A 97 -1.23 -3.65 11.43
CA ILE A 97 -0.15 -3.67 10.43
C ILE A 97 0.94 -2.65 10.77
N ILE A 98 0.57 -1.40 11.09
CA ILE A 98 1.58 -0.38 11.41
C ILE A 98 2.27 -0.66 12.76
N LYS A 99 1.56 -1.26 13.73
CA LYS A 99 2.16 -1.74 14.99
C LYS A 99 3.17 -2.85 14.72
N ALA A 100 2.84 -3.81 13.87
CA ALA A 100 3.75 -4.89 13.48
C ALA A 100 4.99 -4.34 12.76
N ALA A 101 4.80 -3.42 11.80
CA ALA A 101 5.89 -2.76 11.10
C ALA A 101 6.83 -2.00 12.07
N LYS A 102 6.27 -1.26 13.04
CA LYS A 102 7.04 -0.57 14.08
C LYS A 102 7.86 -1.55 14.92
N LYS A 103 7.25 -2.65 15.40
CA LYS A 103 7.95 -3.69 16.17
C LYS A 103 9.13 -4.30 15.39
N LEU A 104 9.04 -4.34 14.07
CA LEU A 104 10.09 -4.82 13.17
C LEU A 104 11.11 -3.74 12.76
N ASN A 105 11.01 -2.52 13.32
CA ASN A 105 11.83 -1.37 12.92
C ASN A 105 11.77 -1.11 11.41
N MET A 106 10.57 -1.21 10.82
CA MET A 106 10.30 -0.85 9.43
C MET A 106 9.60 0.51 9.38
N LYS A 107 10.01 1.37 8.45
CA LYS A 107 9.43 2.71 8.25
C LYS A 107 8.06 2.60 7.59
N ILE A 108 7.05 3.23 8.17
CA ILE A 108 5.71 3.24 7.59
C ILE A 108 5.54 4.45 6.69
N ILE A 109 5.02 4.25 5.49
CA ILE A 109 4.71 5.32 4.52
C ILE A 109 3.27 5.19 4.02
N GLY A 110 2.57 6.31 3.95
CA GLY A 110 1.28 6.46 3.31
C GLY A 110 1.48 6.60 1.80
N LEU A 111 0.74 5.81 1.04
CA LEU A 111 0.88 5.74 -0.41
C LEU A 111 -0.18 6.56 -1.13
N ASP A 112 -1.40 6.65 -0.61
CA ASP A 112 -2.52 7.20 -1.37
C ASP A 112 -2.41 8.73 -1.54
N MET A 113 -3.15 9.23 -2.51
CA MET A 113 -3.30 10.64 -2.75
C MET A 113 -4.08 11.30 -1.60
N PRO A 114 -3.70 12.51 -1.16
CA PRO A 114 -4.52 13.31 -0.25
C PRO A 114 -5.97 13.42 -0.74
N TYR A 115 -6.94 13.15 0.14
CA TYR A 115 -8.38 13.11 -0.21
C TYR A 115 -8.88 14.38 -0.90
N LYS A 116 -8.36 15.55 -0.52
CA LYS A 116 -8.68 16.85 -1.16
C LYS A 116 -8.36 16.90 -2.67
N ASN A 117 -7.52 16.00 -3.17
CA ASN A 117 -7.13 15.93 -4.57
C ASN A 117 -7.89 14.82 -5.35
N HIS A 118 -8.78 14.06 -4.70
CA HIS A 118 -9.53 12.98 -5.36
C HIS A 118 -10.55 13.54 -6.35
N ASP A 119 -11.25 14.61 -5.97
CA ASP A 119 -12.34 15.21 -6.73
C ASP A 119 -11.89 15.88 -8.03
N SER A 120 -10.67 16.39 -8.08
CA SER A 120 -10.10 17.00 -9.29
C SER A 120 -9.87 15.98 -10.42
N HIS A 121 -9.92 14.68 -10.10
CA HIS A 121 -9.69 13.58 -11.02
C HIS A 121 -10.93 12.70 -11.25
N VAL A 122 -12.08 13.05 -10.66
CA VAL A 122 -13.34 12.35 -10.93
C VAL A 122 -13.73 12.62 -12.37
N CYS A 123 -13.95 11.55 -13.15
CA CYS A 123 -14.47 11.74 -14.49
C CYS A 123 -15.92 12.23 -14.43
N LYS A 124 -16.16 13.41 -14.99
CA LYS A 124 -17.47 14.05 -15.07
C LYS A 124 -18.22 13.76 -16.38
N ALA A 125 -17.61 12.98 -17.29
CA ALA A 125 -18.25 12.61 -18.54
C ALA A 125 -19.38 11.59 -18.30
N LYS A 126 -20.50 11.76 -19.02
CA LYS A 126 -21.62 10.80 -18.98
C LYS A 126 -21.24 9.41 -19.50
N ILE A 127 -20.29 9.35 -20.43
CA ILE A 127 -19.76 8.11 -21.02
C ILE A 127 -18.33 7.94 -20.50
N ARG A 128 -18.07 6.81 -19.83
CA ARG A 128 -16.76 6.53 -19.20
C ARG A 128 -15.60 6.44 -20.19
N GLU A 129 -15.87 6.05 -21.44
CA GLU A 129 -14.88 5.96 -22.52
C GLU A 129 -14.35 7.33 -22.95
N ASN A 130 -15.11 8.40 -22.70
CA ASN A 130 -14.68 9.77 -22.97
C ASN A 130 -13.78 10.34 -21.86
N CYS A 131 -13.55 9.57 -20.79
CA CYS A 131 -12.64 9.94 -19.71
C CYS A 131 -11.19 9.65 -20.13
N LYS A 132 -10.35 10.69 -20.17
CA LYS A 132 -8.90 10.52 -20.39
C LYS A 132 -8.17 9.97 -19.15
N THR A 133 -8.77 10.10 -17.97
CA THR A 133 -8.23 9.68 -16.67
C THR A 133 -9.39 9.55 -15.67
N SER A 134 -9.22 8.68 -14.67
CA SER A 134 -10.14 8.54 -13.54
C SER A 134 -9.42 8.79 -12.22
N SER A 135 -10.18 9.06 -11.16
CA SER A 135 -9.64 9.23 -9.81
C SER A 135 -8.82 8.01 -9.38
N HIS A 136 -9.27 6.80 -9.76
CA HIS A 136 -8.51 5.56 -9.53
C HIS A 136 -7.15 5.56 -10.24
N ALA A 137 -7.09 5.98 -11.50
CA ALA A 137 -5.85 6.06 -12.28
C ALA A 137 -4.88 7.12 -11.72
N ALA A 138 -5.42 8.26 -11.28
CA ALA A 138 -4.65 9.32 -10.66
C ALA A 138 -4.04 8.87 -9.31
N ARG A 139 -4.84 8.19 -8.47
CA ARG A 139 -4.37 7.55 -7.23
C ARG A 139 -3.27 6.52 -7.50
N ASN A 140 -3.44 5.65 -8.50
CA ASN A 140 -2.39 4.68 -8.90
C ASN A 140 -1.08 5.36 -9.31
N THR A 141 -1.17 6.46 -10.04
CA THR A 141 0.00 7.25 -10.45
C THR A 141 0.70 7.84 -9.24
N HIS A 142 -0.04 8.48 -8.33
CA HIS A 142 0.50 9.05 -7.10
C HIS A 142 1.14 7.99 -6.20
N MET A 143 0.47 6.85 -5.97
CA MET A 143 1.03 5.75 -5.19
C MET A 143 2.34 5.21 -5.80
N THR A 144 2.39 5.08 -7.13
CA THR A 144 3.60 4.66 -7.85
C THR A 144 4.73 5.65 -7.63
N GLU A 145 4.45 6.96 -7.67
CA GLU A 145 5.44 8.01 -7.42
C GLU A 145 5.95 8.00 -5.98
N GLN A 146 5.09 7.78 -4.98
CA GLN A 146 5.53 7.61 -3.60
C GLN A 146 6.44 6.39 -3.44
N ILE A 147 6.08 5.26 -4.04
CA ILE A 147 6.91 4.04 -4.04
C ILE A 147 8.28 4.33 -4.65
N ILE A 148 8.33 4.92 -5.85
CA ILE A 148 9.58 5.22 -6.56
C ILE A 148 10.45 6.20 -5.78
N LYS A 149 9.86 7.26 -5.23
CA LYS A 149 10.56 8.23 -4.39
C LYS A 149 11.34 7.55 -3.27
N HIS A 150 10.73 6.60 -2.57
CA HIS A 150 11.38 5.89 -1.48
C HIS A 150 12.41 4.85 -1.98
N ILE A 151 12.15 4.15 -3.09
CA ILE A 151 13.15 3.25 -3.69
C ILE A 151 14.42 4.01 -4.08
N ASN A 152 14.29 5.19 -4.67
CA ASN A 152 15.43 6.03 -5.03
C ASN A 152 16.23 6.53 -3.83
N GLN A 153 15.65 6.47 -2.63
CA GLN A 153 16.32 6.72 -1.36
C GLN A 153 16.89 5.44 -0.72
N GLY A 154 16.92 4.32 -1.46
CA GLY A 154 17.44 3.04 -1.01
C GLY A 154 16.43 2.14 -0.28
N ALA A 155 15.13 2.45 -0.33
CA ALA A 155 14.12 1.63 0.32
C ALA A 155 13.87 0.29 -0.40
N LYS A 156 13.65 -0.76 0.39
CA LYS A 156 12.96 -1.98 -0.03
C LYS A 156 11.59 -2.00 0.65
N ILE A 157 10.50 -2.03 -0.13
CA ILE A 157 9.15 -1.65 0.32
C ILE A 157 8.17 -2.81 0.17
N ALA A 158 7.51 -3.19 1.27
CA ALA A 158 6.35 -4.08 1.23
C ALA A 158 5.09 -3.20 1.22
N THR A 159 4.28 -3.28 0.17
CA THR A 159 3.07 -2.45 0.05
C THR A 159 1.80 -3.27 0.27
N PHE A 160 0.78 -2.65 0.87
CA PHE A 160 -0.52 -3.23 1.11
C PHE A 160 -1.62 -2.27 0.64
N MET A 161 -2.49 -2.79 -0.22
CA MET A 161 -3.52 -2.02 -0.93
C MET A 161 -4.64 -2.94 -1.39
N GLN A 162 -5.72 -2.35 -1.88
CA GLN A 162 -6.77 -3.05 -2.61
C GLN A 162 -6.24 -3.57 -3.96
N TYR A 163 -6.62 -4.78 -4.35
CA TYR A 163 -6.04 -5.45 -5.53
C TYR A 163 -6.23 -4.69 -6.86
N TRP A 164 -7.26 -3.85 -7.01
CA TRP A 164 -7.48 -2.98 -8.18
C TRP A 164 -6.51 -1.81 -8.28
N HIS A 165 -5.84 -1.42 -7.19
CA HIS A 165 -4.70 -0.51 -7.29
C HIS A 165 -3.47 -1.24 -7.83
N ALA A 166 -3.34 -2.52 -7.48
CA ALA A 166 -2.23 -3.36 -7.86
C ALA A 166 -2.27 -3.83 -9.33
N ARG A 167 -3.45 -4.25 -9.82
CA ARG A 167 -3.69 -4.73 -11.19
C ARG A 167 -4.30 -3.67 -12.10
N THR A 168 -4.07 -3.79 -13.40
CA THR A 168 -4.78 -2.97 -14.39
C THR A 168 -6.25 -3.40 -14.47
N ARG A 169 -7.15 -2.42 -14.34
CA ARG A 169 -8.60 -2.62 -14.47
C ARG A 169 -9.07 -2.36 -15.91
N SER A 170 -8.49 -1.36 -16.57
CA SER A 170 -8.78 -0.99 -17.96
C SER A 170 -7.62 -0.21 -18.57
N ALA A 171 -7.66 0.09 -19.86
CA ALA A 171 -6.64 0.92 -20.53
C ALA A 171 -6.45 2.30 -19.88
N ILE A 172 -7.53 2.88 -19.34
CA ILE A 172 -7.53 4.20 -18.68
C ILE A 172 -7.22 4.13 -17.17
N GLU A 173 -7.11 2.92 -16.61
CA GLU A 173 -6.82 2.66 -15.18
C GLU A 173 -5.67 1.64 -15.04
N PRO A 174 -4.44 2.02 -15.42
CA PRO A 174 -3.27 1.16 -15.26
C PRO A 174 -3.01 0.92 -13.77
N GLY A 175 -2.76 -0.35 -13.40
CA GLY A 175 -2.37 -0.71 -12.05
C GLY A 175 -0.92 -0.35 -11.76
N ILE A 176 -0.57 -0.25 -10.47
CA ILE A 176 0.79 0.07 -10.01
C ILE A 176 1.83 -0.87 -10.61
N LYS A 177 1.51 -2.17 -10.78
CA LYS A 177 2.40 -3.13 -11.46
C LYS A 177 2.86 -2.63 -12.84
N ILE A 178 1.91 -2.21 -13.68
CA ILE A 178 2.21 -1.71 -15.03
C ILE A 178 2.90 -0.35 -14.97
N LEU A 179 2.51 0.52 -14.05
CA LEU A 179 3.11 1.84 -13.90
C LEU A 179 4.59 1.77 -13.47
N LEU A 180 4.94 0.86 -12.55
CA LEU A 180 6.33 0.60 -12.17
C LEU A 180 7.16 0.11 -13.36
N GLN A 181 6.63 -0.84 -14.15
CA GLN A 181 7.30 -1.34 -15.36
C GLN A 181 7.53 -0.23 -16.39
N LYS A 182 6.54 0.63 -16.63
CA LYS A 182 6.67 1.78 -17.55
C LYS A 182 7.74 2.78 -17.12
N LYS A 183 8.03 2.86 -15.82
CA LYS A 183 9.12 3.69 -15.26
C LYS A 183 10.42 2.91 -15.09
N ALA A 184 10.58 1.77 -15.77
CA ALA A 184 11.74 0.89 -15.75
C ALA A 184 12.09 0.26 -14.37
N TYR A 185 11.13 0.21 -13.43
CA TYR A 185 11.27 -0.55 -12.20
C TYR A 185 10.77 -1.97 -12.43
N HIS A 186 11.69 -2.90 -12.67
CA HIS A 186 11.37 -4.32 -12.92
C HIS A 186 11.60 -5.24 -11.71
N ARG A 187 12.11 -4.68 -10.61
CA ARG A 187 12.52 -5.42 -9.41
C ARG A 187 11.39 -5.53 -8.40
N PHE A 188 10.23 -6.05 -8.80
CA PHE A 188 9.08 -6.16 -7.91
C PHE A 188 8.38 -7.52 -8.00
N LEU A 189 7.76 -7.93 -6.90
CA LEU A 189 6.87 -9.10 -6.80
C LEU A 189 5.44 -8.64 -6.52
N SER A 190 4.48 -9.41 -7.02
CA SER A 190 3.05 -9.18 -6.84
C SER A 190 2.43 -10.42 -6.18
N ALA A 191 1.77 -10.23 -5.03
CA ALA A 191 1.11 -11.27 -4.26
C ALA A 191 -0.36 -10.92 -4.03
N TRP A 192 -1.27 -11.73 -4.58
CA TRP A 192 -2.72 -11.61 -4.43
C TRP A 192 -3.35 -13.00 -4.39
#